data_AF-Q9K5H1-F1
#
_entry.id   AF-Q9K5H1-F1
#
_cell.length_a   1.000
_cell.length_b   1.000
_cell.length_c   1.000
_cell.angle_alpha   90.00
_cell.angle_beta   90.00
_cell.angle_gamma   90.00
#
_symmetry.space_group_name_H-M   'P 1'
#
loop_
_entity.id
_entity.type
_entity.pdbx_description
1 polymer ?
#
loop_
_entity_poly.entity_id
_entity_poly.type
_entity_poly.pdbx_seq_one_letter_code
_entity_poly.pdbx_strand_id
1 'polypeptide(L)'
;VDIGTYRYRLAANGNGQWSLVGAKAPPAPKPAPQPGPQPGPQPGPQPPQPPQPPQRQPEAPAPQPPAGRELSAAANAAVNTGGVGLASTLWYAESNALSKRLGELRLNP
;
A
#
# COMPACT_ATOMS: atom_id res chain seq x y z
N VAL A 1 17.15 -18.70 -54.56
CA VAL A 1 15.68 -18.62 -54.42
C VAL A 1 15.22 -19.74 -53.51
N ASP A 2 14.28 -19.47 -52.61
CA ASP A 2 13.75 -20.48 -51.67
C ASP A 2 12.33 -20.83 -52.11
N ILE A 3 12.08 -22.13 -52.33
CA ILE A 3 10.79 -22.67 -52.78
C ILE A 3 10.44 -23.86 -51.89
N GLY A 4 9.37 -23.72 -51.10
CA GLY A 4 8.99 -24.72 -50.10
C GLY A 4 10.12 -24.96 -49.09
N THR A 5 10.51 -26.22 -48.92
CA THR A 5 11.59 -26.63 -48.00
C THR A 5 12.97 -26.67 -48.67
N TYR A 6 13.12 -26.11 -49.88
CA TYR A 6 14.35 -26.17 -50.65
C TYR A 6 14.89 -24.78 -50.98
N ARG A 7 16.22 -24.63 -50.85
CA ARG A 7 16.98 -23.47 -51.30
C ARG A 7 17.72 -23.80 -52.58
N TYR A 8 17.49 -22.98 -53.60
CA TYR A 8 18.05 -23.12 -54.92
C TYR A 8 19.13 -22.08 -55.20
N ARG A 9 20.23 -22.53 -55.81
CA ARG A 9 21.37 -21.71 -56.22
C ARG A 9 21.74 -22.02 -57.66
N LEU A 10 22.25 -21.01 -58.37
CA LEU A 10 22.72 -21.18 -59.75
C LEU A 10 24.12 -21.82 -59.73
N ALA A 11 24.33 -22.88 -60.51
CA ALA A 11 25.62 -23.54 -60.66
C ALA A 11 25.99 -23.66 -62.14
N ALA A 12 27.21 -23.29 -62.48
CA ALA A 12 27.77 -23.52 -63.81
C ALA A 12 28.26 -24.97 -63.91
N ASN A 13 27.93 -25.64 -65.00
CA ASN A 13 28.33 -27.04 -65.25
C ASN A 13 29.57 -27.17 -66.16
N GLY A 14 30.31 -26.07 -66.37
CA GLY A 14 31.58 -26.06 -67.09
C GLY A 14 31.48 -26.08 -68.63
N ASN A 15 30.30 -26.28 -69.21
CA ASN A 15 30.07 -26.24 -70.66
C ASN A 15 29.29 -24.98 -71.13
N GLY A 16 29.28 -23.95 -70.29
CA GLY A 16 28.54 -22.71 -70.54
C GLY A 16 27.06 -22.76 -70.19
N GLN A 17 26.54 -23.91 -69.74
CA GLN A 17 25.18 -23.99 -69.23
C GLN A 17 25.10 -23.72 -67.72
N TRP A 18 23.94 -23.23 -67.31
CA TRP A 18 23.64 -22.92 -65.92
C TRP A 18 22.44 -23.74 -65.49
N SER A 19 22.57 -24.41 -64.36
CA SER A 19 21.49 -25.20 -63.76
C SER A 19 21.17 -24.69 -62.38
N LEU A 20 19.90 -24.82 -62.00
CA LEU A 20 19.43 -24.45 -60.68
C LEU A 20 19.49 -25.67 -59.78
N VAL A 21 20.41 -25.66 -58.81
CA VAL A 21 20.62 -26.77 -57.88
C VAL A 21 19.87 -26.50 -56.58
N GLY A 22 18.91 -27.36 -56.26
CA GLY A 22 18.14 -27.31 -55.02
C GLY A 22 18.74 -28.19 -53.94
N ALA A 23 18.87 -27.66 -52.73
CA ALA A 23 19.19 -28.41 -51.53
C ALA A 23 18.15 -28.11 -50.45
N LYS A 24 17.95 -29.03 -49.49
CA LYS A 24 17.05 -28.78 -48.37
C LYS A 24 17.47 -27.48 -47.67
N ALA A 25 16.51 -26.57 -47.49
CA ALA A 25 16.74 -25.30 -46.82
C ALA A 25 17.21 -25.58 -45.39
N PRO A 26 18.17 -24.79 -44.88
CA PRO A 26 18.59 -24.91 -43.49
C PRO A 26 17.38 -24.63 -42.57
N PRO A 27 17.31 -25.28 -41.41
CA PRO A 27 16.25 -25.01 -40.44
C PRO A 27 16.27 -23.53 -40.04
N ALA A 28 15.09 -22.99 -39.71
CA ALA A 28 14.98 -21.63 -39.22
C ALA A 28 15.83 -21.44 -37.94
N PRO A 29 16.46 -20.28 -37.75
CA PRO A 29 17.15 -19.95 -36.51
C PRO A 29 16.19 -20.08 -35.33
N LYS A 30 16.68 -20.57 -34.18
CA LYS A 30 15.89 -20.55 -32.94
C LYS A 30 15.61 -19.09 -32.55
N PRO A 31 14.37 -18.77 -32.10
CA PRO A 31 14.08 -17.48 -31.51
C PRO A 31 15.04 -17.15 -30.36
N ALA A 32 15.41 -15.88 -30.23
CA ALA A 32 16.18 -15.42 -29.09
C ALA A 32 15.37 -15.60 -27.79
N PRO A 33 16.03 -15.90 -26.65
CA PRO A 33 15.37 -15.90 -25.35
C PRO A 33 14.71 -14.55 -25.08
N GLN A 34 13.52 -14.56 -24.46
CA GLN A 34 12.90 -13.33 -24.01
C GLN A 34 13.72 -12.68 -22.89
N PRO A 35 13.84 -11.34 -22.86
CA PRO A 35 14.43 -10.63 -21.73
C PRO A 35 13.72 -11.02 -20.43
N GLY A 36 14.50 -11.24 -19.37
CA GLY A 36 13.95 -11.48 -18.04
C GLY A 36 13.24 -10.24 -17.48
N PRO A 37 12.38 -10.40 -16.47
CA PRO A 37 11.74 -9.28 -15.78
C PRO A 37 12.80 -8.35 -15.15
N GLN A 38 12.58 -7.04 -15.24
CA GLN A 38 13.44 -6.07 -14.57
C GLN A 38 13.20 -6.11 -13.05
N PRO A 39 14.25 -5.92 -12.24
CA PRO A 39 14.12 -5.71 -10.80
C PRO A 39 13.16 -4.55 -10.51
N GLY A 40 12.24 -4.76 -9.56
CA GLY A 40 11.37 -3.70 -9.07
C GLY A 40 12.14 -2.62 -8.31
N PRO A 41 11.53 -1.44 -8.11
CA PRO A 41 12.14 -0.36 -7.34
C PRO A 41 12.43 -0.81 -5.90
N GLN A 42 13.59 -0.42 -5.36
CA GLN A 42 13.88 -0.65 -3.95
C GLN A 42 12.96 0.19 -3.06
N PRO A 43 12.51 -0.35 -1.90
CA PRO A 43 11.81 0.44 -0.90
C PRO A 43 12.63 1.67 -0.50
N GLY A 44 11.98 2.83 -0.46
CA GLY A 44 12.60 4.06 0.01
C GLY A 44 12.93 4.01 1.50
N PRO A 45 13.79 4.93 1.98
CA PRO A 45 14.13 5.02 3.39
C PRO A 45 12.88 5.26 4.25
N GLN A 46 12.82 4.58 5.40
CA GLN A 46 11.78 4.82 6.39
C GLN A 46 11.91 6.25 6.95
N PRO A 47 10.79 6.97 7.15
CA PRO A 47 10.83 8.27 7.79
C PRO A 47 11.39 8.15 9.23
N PRO A 48 12.11 9.19 9.70
CA PRO A 48 12.66 9.21 11.05
C PRO A 48 11.53 9.13 12.08
N GLN A 49 11.81 8.44 13.20
CA GLN A 49 10.87 8.38 14.31
C GLN A 49 10.72 9.76 14.95
N PRO A 50 9.50 10.15 15.35
CA PRO A 50 9.30 11.39 16.08
C PRO A 50 10.08 11.36 17.40
N PRO A 51 10.53 12.53 17.91
CA PRO A 51 11.19 12.62 19.20
C PRO A 51 10.35 11.99 20.31
N GLN A 52 10.98 11.23 21.20
CA GLN A 52 10.28 10.77 22.39
C GLN A 52 9.89 11.98 23.25
N PRO A 53 8.66 12.03 23.77
CA PRO A 53 8.26 13.07 24.69
C PRO A 53 9.16 13.04 25.93
N PRO A 54 9.43 14.19 26.56
CA PRO A 54 10.19 14.25 27.80
C PRO A 54 9.59 13.29 28.84
N GLN A 55 10.43 12.47 29.45
CA GLN A 55 10.06 11.70 30.63
C GLN A 55 9.62 12.70 31.71
N ARG A 56 8.36 12.63 32.15
CA ARG A 56 7.92 13.41 33.30
C ARG A 56 8.78 12.98 34.49
N GLN A 57 9.52 13.93 35.07
CA GLN A 57 10.07 13.72 36.40
C GLN A 57 8.90 13.40 37.34
N PRO A 58 9.06 12.47 38.30
CA PRO A 58 8.04 12.25 39.33
C PRO A 58 7.74 13.59 39.99
N GLU A 59 6.54 14.12 39.74
CA GLU A 59 6.04 15.27 40.48
C GLU A 59 6.04 14.87 41.96
N ALA A 60 6.59 15.75 42.81
CA ALA A 60 6.50 15.55 44.26
C ALA A 60 5.03 15.26 44.63
N PRO A 61 4.75 14.32 45.56
CA PRO A 61 3.38 13.99 45.92
C PRO A 61 2.61 15.27 46.24
N ALA A 62 1.52 15.51 45.50
CA ALA A 62 0.60 16.59 45.83
C ALA A 62 0.18 16.43 47.29
N PRO A 63 0.03 17.52 48.06
CA PRO A 63 -0.50 17.45 49.42
C PRO A 63 -1.79 16.64 49.40
N GLN A 64 -1.81 15.53 50.12
CA GLN A 64 -3.02 14.73 50.23
C GLN A 64 -4.06 15.60 50.94
N PRO A 65 -5.27 15.78 50.35
CA PRO A 65 -6.34 16.43 51.07
C PRO A 65 -6.59 15.65 52.37
N PRO A 66 -6.90 16.33 53.47
CA PRO A 66 -7.14 15.65 54.74
C PRO A 66 -8.20 14.56 54.53
N ALA A 67 -7.85 13.33 54.93
CA ALA A 67 -8.76 12.20 54.84
C ALA A 67 -10.05 12.52 55.62
N GLY A 68 -11.20 12.42 54.95
CA GLY A 68 -12.52 12.65 55.55
C GLY A 68 -13.27 13.92 55.12
N ARG A 69 -12.84 14.62 54.06
CA ARG A 69 -13.59 15.77 53.55
C ARG A 69 -14.72 15.33 52.61
N GLU A 70 -15.91 15.17 53.16
CA GLU A 70 -17.16 15.01 52.41
C GLU A 70 -17.37 16.24 51.50
N LEU A 71 -17.75 16.01 50.24
CA LEU A 71 -18.13 17.09 49.35
C LEU A 71 -19.34 17.82 49.94
N SER A 72 -19.29 19.16 49.99
CA SER A 72 -20.45 19.96 50.39
C SER A 72 -21.67 19.61 49.53
N ALA A 73 -22.87 19.70 50.10
CA ALA A 73 -24.12 19.40 49.37
C ALA A 73 -24.20 20.13 48.02
N ALA A 74 -23.73 21.38 47.95
CA ALA A 74 -23.66 22.16 46.71
C ALA A 74 -22.67 21.57 45.68
N ALA A 75 -21.51 21.08 46.13
CA ALA A 75 -20.52 20.44 45.26
C ALA A 75 -21.04 19.09 44.73
N ASN A 76 -21.70 18.30 45.58
CA ASN A 76 -22.36 17.06 45.16
C ASN A 76 -23.50 17.32 44.16
N ALA A 77 -24.33 18.35 44.40
CA ALA A 77 -25.38 18.72 43.46
C ALA A 77 -24.82 19.20 42.11
N ALA A 78 -23.74 19.97 42.12
CA ALA A 78 -23.08 20.44 40.90
C ALA A 78 -22.47 19.28 40.10
N VAL A 79 -21.84 18.30 40.76
CA VAL A 79 -21.29 17.09 40.11
C VAL A 79 -22.41 16.23 39.54
N ASN A 80 -23.49 16.00 40.29
CA ASN A 80 -24.63 15.20 39.81
C ASN A 80 -25.35 15.89 38.64
N THR A 81 -25.50 17.21 38.67
CA THR A 81 -26.19 17.97 37.62
C THR A 81 -25.30 18.14 36.38
N GLY A 82 -24.04 18.53 36.57
CA GLY A 82 -23.08 18.72 35.49
C GLY A 82 -22.64 17.40 34.84
N GLY A 83 -22.46 16.34 35.63
CA GLY A 83 -22.04 15.04 35.14
C GLY A 83 -23.06 14.38 34.21
N VAL A 84 -24.35 14.43 34.58
CA VAL A 84 -25.43 13.84 33.76
C VAL A 84 -25.68 14.66 32.49
N GLY A 85 -25.64 15.99 32.58
CA GLY A 85 -25.81 16.88 31.44
C GLY A 85 -24.70 16.74 30.41
N LEU A 86 -23.44 16.78 30.85
CA LEU A 86 -22.28 16.70 29.95
C LEU A 86 -22.13 15.31 29.32
N ALA A 87 -22.33 14.24 30.09
CA ALA A 87 -22.26 12.87 29.56
C ALA A 87 -23.28 12.63 28.44
N SER A 88 -24.50 13.15 28.59
CA SER A 88 -25.54 13.03 27.58
C SER A 88 -25.17 13.80 26.31
N THR A 89 -24.69 15.03 26.42
CA THR A 89 -24.30 15.84 25.25
C THR A 89 -23.11 15.26 24.50
N LEU A 90 -22.13 14.73 25.23
CA LEU A 90 -20.95 14.06 24.66
C LEU A 90 -21.38 12.80 23.91
N TRP A 91 -22.24 11.97 24.52
CA TRP A 91 -22.76 10.76 23.90
C TRP A 91 -23.53 11.03 22.60
N TYR A 92 -24.41 12.04 22.57
CA TYR A 92 -25.15 12.39 21.36
C TYR A 92 -24.23 12.95 20.26
N ALA A 93 -23.22 13.75 20.62
CA ALA A 93 -22.26 14.28 19.66
C ALA A 93 -21.45 13.15 18.99
N GLU A 94 -20.96 12.20 19.79
CA GLU A 94 -20.21 11.04 19.30
C GLU A 94 -21.08 10.11 18.44
N SER A 95 -22.30 9.82 18.88
CA SER A 95 -23.25 8.95 18.15
C SER A 95 -23.63 9.52 16.78
N ASN A 96 -23.83 10.84 16.69
CA ASN A 96 -24.10 11.52 15.42
C ASN A 96 -22.89 11.49 14.49
N ALA A 97 -21.68 11.71 15.03
CA ALA A 97 -20.45 11.65 14.25
C ALA A 97 -20.21 10.24 13.67
N LEU A 98 -20.44 9.20 14.48
CA LEU A 98 -20.35 7.80 14.03
C LEU A 98 -21.40 7.48 12.96
N SER A 99 -22.64 7.91 13.16
CA SER A 99 -23.72 7.68 12.18
C SER A 99 -23.43 8.33 10.83
N LYS A 100 -22.84 9.54 10.83
CA LYS A 100 -22.41 10.21 9.59
C LYS A 100 -21.30 9.44 8.88
N ARG A 101 -20.25 9.02 9.61
CA ARG A 101 -19.14 8.25 9.03
C ARG A 101 -19.59 6.91 8.43
N LEU A 102 -20.50 6.21 9.12
CA LEU A 102 -21.10 4.96 8.62
C LEU A 102 -21.99 5.20 7.39
N GLY A 103 -22.73 6.29 7.36
CA GLY A 103 -23.53 6.69 6.20
C GLY A 103 -22.67 7.03 4.99
N GLU A 104 -21.60 7.80 5.18
CA GLU A 104 -20.64 8.15 4.12
C GLU A 104 -19.94 6.92 3.54
N LEU A 105 -19.51 5.98 4.38
CA LEU A 105 -18.90 4.71 3.94
C LEU A 105 -19.87 3.85 3.13
N ARG A 106 -21.17 3.92 3.45
CA ARG A 106 -22.21 3.16 2.74
C ARG A 106 -22.60 3.77 1.40
N LEU A 107 -22.41 5.08 1.23
CA LEU A 107 -22.74 5.82 0.01
C LEU A 107 -21.55 5.96 -0.96
N ASN A 108 -20.33 5.73 -0.49
CA ASN A 108 -19.11 5.77 -1.29
C ASN A 108 -18.27 4.49 -1.08
N PRO A 109 -18.73 3.33 -1.61
CA PRO A 109 -18.06 2.03 -1.48
C PRO A 109 -16.74 1.92 -2.26
#